data_AF-A0A926DLM9-F1
#
_entry.id   AF-A0A926DLM9-F1
#
_cell.length_a   1.000
_cell.length_b   1.000
_cell.length_c   1.000
_cell.angle_alpha   90.00
_cell.angle_beta   90.00
_cell.angle_gamma   90.00
#
_symmetry.space_group_name_H-M   'P 1'
#
loop_
_entity.id
_entity.type
_entity.pdbx_description
1 polymer ?
#
loop_
_entity_poly.entity_id
_entity_poly.type
_entity_poly.pdbx_seq_one_letter_code
_entity_poly.pdbx_strand_id
1 'polypeptide(L)'
;MYDVIVIGAGIIGGAVARELMRYQLSVCILEKENDVATGATKANSAIVHAGFDAKEGSMKAKMNVRGSHLMEKNAKELHVKYKNNGSMVIGFSEKDEEMLQELFQRGVQNGVQNLRLLTGSEAIALEPNLNKNVTCALYAPTGAIVCPYELAVACVGNAMDNGAHLIRNFEVKAISRRDGCFIVSDGKQQAAARYLVNAAGLFADEIAKMARDCSFHIHPRKGEYLLLDKTEKPQVSHTIFTTPTKMGKGILVSPTVDNNTILGPTSEDALDKTDTATTANGLSSVLKRVPDMVDGVQTNTVITSFCGLRAVGDTGDFIINNPIPNFINAAAIESPGLSSAFAIAEYVAGLLKKAGLALYENSGFNPNRPSYHEFRELTMEEKNKVIKKDSAYGRIICRCEQVTEGEILEAIRRNPAAADLDGVKRRTRSGMGRCQGGFCSTFITELLAREQHVDFGEITKCGKGSKLSLGKTKEVRQ
;
A
#
# COMPACT_ATOMS: atom_id res chain seq x y z
N MET A 1 25.26 8.30 13.29
CA MET A 1 25.66 7.38 12.21
C MET A 1 24.84 6.11 12.38
N TYR A 2 24.29 5.58 11.29
CA TYR A 2 23.45 4.38 11.27
C TYR A 2 24.18 3.22 10.60
N ASP A 3 23.71 2.00 10.84
CA ASP A 3 24.18 0.83 10.09
C ASP A 3 23.54 0.83 8.72
N VAL A 4 22.23 1.04 8.67
CA VAL A 4 21.44 1.06 7.43
C VAL A 4 20.53 2.29 7.41
N ILE A 5 20.57 3.03 6.29
CA ILE A 5 19.50 3.98 5.94
C ILE A 5 18.62 3.34 4.86
N VAL A 6 17.31 3.33 5.08
CA VAL A 6 16.29 2.97 4.10
C VAL A 6 15.66 4.24 3.54
N ILE A 7 15.76 4.45 2.23
CA ILE A 7 15.21 5.63 1.54
C ILE A 7 13.82 5.29 1.01
N GLY A 8 12.80 5.94 1.57
CA GLY A 8 11.38 5.76 1.27
C GLY A 8 10.62 5.00 2.37
N ALA A 9 9.52 5.56 2.86
CA ALA A 9 8.62 4.95 3.86
C ALA A 9 7.29 4.45 3.22
N GLY A 10 7.37 3.96 1.98
CA GLY A 10 6.32 3.14 1.38
C GLY A 10 6.32 1.71 1.94
N ILE A 11 5.48 0.83 1.37
CA ILE A 11 5.36 -0.56 1.85
C ILE A 11 6.68 -1.33 1.81
N ILE A 12 7.49 -1.15 0.76
CA ILE A 12 8.79 -1.83 0.63
C ILE A 12 9.76 -1.36 1.70
N GLY A 13 9.97 -0.05 1.83
CA GLY A 13 10.89 0.51 2.82
C GLY A 13 10.46 0.22 4.26
N GLY A 14 9.14 0.28 4.54
CA GLY A 14 8.60 -0.12 5.84
C GLY A 14 8.84 -1.60 6.16
N ALA A 15 8.59 -2.50 5.21
CA ALA A 15 8.82 -3.93 5.39
C ALA A 15 10.31 -4.25 5.58
N VAL A 16 11.20 -3.61 4.81
CA VAL A 16 12.66 -3.75 4.96
C VAL A 16 13.09 -3.25 6.34
N ALA A 17 12.69 -2.05 6.75
CA ALA A 17 13.08 -1.51 8.05
C ALA A 17 12.62 -2.42 9.19
N ARG A 18 11.39 -2.94 9.12
CA ARG A 18 10.88 -3.91 10.09
C ARG A 18 11.71 -5.19 10.14
N GLU A 19 12.04 -5.75 8.97
CA GLU A 19 12.85 -6.97 8.90
C GLU A 19 14.25 -6.75 9.48
N LEU A 20 14.85 -5.58 9.25
CA LEU A 20 16.15 -5.22 9.82
C LEU A 20 16.12 -5.10 11.35
N MET A 21 14.98 -4.75 11.95
CA MET A 21 14.83 -4.68 13.41
C MET A 21 14.86 -6.05 14.12
N ARG A 22 14.80 -7.17 13.36
CA ARG A 22 15.09 -8.51 13.89
C ARG A 22 16.56 -8.66 14.29
N TYR A 23 17.42 -7.76 13.85
CA TYR A 23 18.85 -7.80 14.11
C TYR A 23 19.29 -6.61 14.95
N GLN A 24 20.43 -6.74 15.61
CA GLN A 24 21.04 -5.67 16.41
C GLN A 24 21.66 -4.62 15.48
N LEU A 25 20.82 -3.76 14.92
CA LEU A 25 21.18 -2.72 13.96
C LEU A 25 20.61 -1.37 14.36
N SER A 26 21.38 -0.32 14.08
CA SER A 26 20.90 1.07 14.07
C SER A 26 20.32 1.40 12.69
N VAL A 27 19.00 1.52 12.58
CA VAL A 27 18.27 1.71 11.32
C VAL A 27 17.59 3.08 11.28
N CYS A 28 17.71 3.78 10.15
CA CYS A 28 17.00 5.03 9.90
C CYS A 28 16.21 4.96 8.59
N ILE A 29 14.98 5.44 8.61
CA ILE A 29 14.11 5.57 7.45
C ILE A 29 14.04 7.06 7.08
N LEU A 30 14.32 7.38 5.82
CA LEU A 30 14.18 8.75 5.29
C LEU A 30 12.96 8.81 4.37
N GLU A 31 12.02 9.70 4.68
CA GLU A 31 10.80 9.93 3.91
C GLU A 31 10.71 11.39 3.48
N LYS A 32 10.47 11.62 2.19
CA LYS A 32 10.38 12.97 1.61
C LYS A 32 9.10 13.69 2.02
N GLU A 33 8.02 12.94 2.22
CA GLU A 33 6.72 13.47 2.60
C GLU A 33 6.62 13.68 4.12
N ASN A 34 5.59 14.39 4.56
CA ASN A 34 5.33 14.66 5.98
C ASN A 34 4.69 13.47 6.73
N ASP A 35 4.36 12.38 6.01
CA ASP A 35 3.83 11.14 6.58
C ASP A 35 4.28 9.94 5.73
N VAL A 36 4.08 8.73 6.26
CA VAL A 36 4.41 7.46 5.59
C VAL A 36 3.30 7.01 4.65
N ALA A 37 3.61 6.07 3.75
CA ALA A 37 2.66 5.49 2.79
C ALA A 37 1.97 6.52 1.88
N THR A 38 2.60 7.67 1.63
CA THR A 38 2.05 8.81 0.88
C THR A 38 2.21 8.71 -0.63
N GLY A 39 3.15 7.88 -1.12
CA GLY A 39 3.34 7.59 -2.55
C GLY A 39 2.41 6.50 -3.09
N ALA A 40 2.91 5.67 -4.02
CA ALA A 40 2.13 4.61 -4.69
C ALA A 40 1.42 3.62 -3.74
N THR A 41 1.93 3.43 -2.53
CA THR A 41 1.35 2.53 -1.53
C THR A 41 -0.10 2.87 -1.17
N LYS A 42 -0.52 4.14 -1.14
CA LYS A 42 -1.92 4.48 -0.82
C LYS A 42 -2.89 4.27 -1.97
N ALA A 43 -2.39 4.09 -3.20
CA ALA A 43 -3.18 4.15 -4.42
C ALA A 43 -2.95 2.90 -5.28
N ASN A 44 -3.57 1.79 -4.87
CA ASN A 44 -3.57 0.53 -5.61
C ASN A 44 -4.85 -0.25 -5.32
N SER A 45 -4.98 -1.43 -5.93
CA SER A 45 -6.15 -2.29 -5.84
C SER A 45 -6.30 -3.05 -4.51
N ALA A 46 -5.37 -2.91 -3.56
CA ALA A 46 -5.39 -3.60 -2.26
C ALA A 46 -5.33 -5.14 -2.34
N ILE A 47 -4.83 -5.69 -3.47
CA ILE A 47 -4.78 -7.12 -3.72
C ILE A 47 -3.42 -7.72 -3.32
N VAL A 48 -3.49 -8.87 -2.67
CA VAL A 48 -2.38 -9.81 -2.45
C VAL A 48 -2.48 -10.84 -3.58
N HIS A 49 -1.68 -10.66 -4.63
CA HIS A 49 -1.70 -11.52 -5.81
C HIS A 49 -1.13 -12.91 -5.50
N ALA A 50 -1.74 -13.94 -6.08
CA ALA A 50 -1.41 -15.34 -5.78
C ALA A 50 -0.07 -15.82 -6.36
N GLY A 51 0.37 -15.31 -7.51
CA GLY A 51 1.64 -15.75 -8.12
C GLY A 51 1.59 -16.20 -9.58
N PHE A 52 0.41 -16.33 -10.18
CA PHE A 52 0.25 -17.03 -11.46
C PHE A 52 0.56 -16.20 -12.72
N ASP A 53 0.74 -14.88 -12.60
CA ASP A 53 0.89 -14.03 -13.78
C ASP A 53 2.33 -13.74 -14.20
N ALA A 54 3.23 -13.61 -13.23
CA ALA A 54 4.61 -13.20 -13.47
C ALA A 54 5.39 -14.32 -14.15
N LYS A 55 6.18 -13.97 -15.17
CA LYS A 55 7.01 -14.91 -15.92
C LYS A 55 7.88 -15.75 -14.98
N GLU A 56 7.93 -17.04 -15.24
CA GLU A 56 8.65 -18.03 -14.44
C GLU A 56 10.13 -17.67 -14.31
N GLY A 57 10.70 -17.91 -13.13
CA GLY A 57 12.11 -17.61 -12.83
C GLY A 57 12.44 -16.14 -12.56
N SER A 58 11.55 -15.20 -12.91
CA SER A 58 11.71 -13.76 -12.63
C SER A 58 11.75 -13.45 -11.14
N MET A 59 12.34 -12.31 -10.77
CA MET A 59 12.28 -11.79 -9.41
C MET A 59 10.84 -11.46 -9.01
N LYS A 60 10.02 -10.94 -9.93
CA LYS A 60 8.58 -10.76 -9.72
C LYS A 60 7.89 -12.05 -9.30
N ALA A 61 8.09 -13.15 -10.03
CA ALA A 61 7.46 -14.44 -9.71
C ALA A 61 7.92 -14.96 -8.34
N LYS A 62 9.23 -14.99 -8.10
CA LYS A 62 9.82 -15.47 -6.85
C LYS A 62 9.34 -14.68 -5.64
N MET A 63 9.39 -13.35 -5.71
CA MET A 63 8.97 -12.48 -4.61
C MET A 63 7.45 -12.49 -4.42
N ASN A 64 6.66 -12.63 -5.48
CA ASN A 64 5.19 -12.67 -5.37
C ASN A 64 4.70 -13.90 -4.62
N VAL A 65 5.12 -15.10 -5.04
CA VAL A 65 4.68 -16.34 -4.40
C VAL A 65 5.11 -16.40 -2.93
N ARG A 66 6.38 -16.08 -2.65
CA ARG A 66 6.88 -16.02 -1.26
C ARG A 66 6.13 -14.95 -0.45
N GLY A 67 5.92 -13.77 -1.03
CA GLY A 67 5.28 -12.65 -0.35
C GLY A 67 3.81 -12.90 -0.03
N SER A 68 3.07 -13.50 -0.96
CA SER A 68 1.69 -13.94 -0.77
C SER A 68 1.58 -14.90 0.43
N HIS A 69 2.47 -15.89 0.52
CA HIS A 69 2.51 -16.83 1.65
C HIS A 69 2.85 -16.15 3.00
N LEU A 70 3.72 -15.13 2.98
CA LEU A 70 4.09 -14.39 4.18
C LEU A 70 3.03 -13.39 4.66
N MET A 71 2.10 -13.02 3.80
CA MET A 71 1.21 -11.87 4.03
C MET A 71 0.30 -12.07 5.25
N GLU A 72 -0.38 -13.21 5.36
CA GLU A 72 -1.33 -13.46 6.45
C GLU A 72 -0.66 -13.38 7.82
N LYS A 73 0.50 -14.05 7.98
CA LYS A 73 1.28 -14.01 9.21
C LYS A 73 1.67 -12.58 9.58
N ASN A 74 2.21 -11.82 8.63
CA ASN A 74 2.65 -10.45 8.92
C ASN A 74 1.47 -9.50 9.18
N ALA A 75 0.36 -9.64 8.45
CA ALA A 75 -0.85 -8.87 8.71
C ALA A 75 -1.40 -9.16 10.12
N LYS A 76 -1.36 -10.42 10.56
CA LYS A 76 -1.73 -10.81 11.93
C LYS A 76 -0.80 -10.21 12.98
N GLU A 77 0.52 -10.34 12.82
CA GLU A 77 1.52 -9.74 13.72
C GLU A 77 1.34 -8.21 13.82
N LEU A 78 1.05 -7.55 12.70
CA LEU A 78 0.87 -6.10 12.62
C LEU A 78 -0.53 -5.63 13.00
N HIS A 79 -1.47 -6.56 13.24
CA HIS A 79 -2.89 -6.30 13.45
C HIS A 79 -3.51 -5.43 12.34
N VAL A 80 -3.19 -5.75 11.09
CA VAL A 80 -3.73 -5.11 9.90
C VAL A 80 -4.81 -6.01 9.30
N LYS A 81 -5.90 -5.40 8.82
CA LYS A 81 -6.97 -6.11 8.14
C LYS A 81 -6.47 -6.86 6.93
N TYR A 82 -6.73 -8.16 6.93
CA TYR A 82 -6.43 -9.08 5.85
C TYR A 82 -7.58 -10.06 5.71
N LYS A 83 -7.96 -10.38 4.47
CA LYS A 83 -8.93 -11.43 4.18
C LYS A 83 -8.43 -12.24 3.00
N ASN A 84 -8.20 -13.53 3.22
CA ASN A 84 -8.05 -14.46 2.12
C ASN A 84 -9.43 -14.65 1.46
N ASN A 85 -9.65 -13.92 0.38
CA ASN A 85 -10.90 -13.95 -0.39
C ASN A 85 -10.72 -14.60 -1.77
N GLY A 86 -9.55 -15.16 -2.07
CA GLY A 86 -9.20 -15.71 -3.37
C GLY A 86 -9.19 -14.69 -4.52
N SER A 87 -8.77 -15.16 -5.69
CA SER A 87 -8.83 -14.42 -6.96
C SER A 87 -9.34 -15.32 -8.07
N MET A 88 -10.11 -14.75 -8.99
CA MET A 88 -10.67 -15.46 -10.14
C MET A 88 -10.44 -14.67 -11.41
N VAL A 89 -9.82 -15.30 -12.42
CA VAL A 89 -9.66 -14.74 -13.77
C VAL A 89 -10.71 -15.40 -14.65
N ILE A 90 -11.68 -14.64 -15.15
CA ILE A 90 -12.79 -15.16 -15.97
C ILE A 90 -12.51 -15.01 -17.47
N GLY A 91 -13.04 -15.94 -18.26
CA GLY A 91 -12.96 -15.98 -19.71
C GLY A 91 -14.33 -16.22 -20.37
N PHE A 92 -14.44 -15.85 -21.65
CA PHE A 92 -15.70 -15.84 -22.42
C PHE A 92 -15.59 -16.63 -23.73
N SER A 93 -14.41 -17.15 -24.06
CA SER A 93 -14.11 -17.74 -25.37
C SER A 93 -13.07 -18.86 -25.26
N GLU A 94 -12.93 -19.66 -26.33
CA GLU A 94 -11.88 -20.70 -26.42
C GLU A 94 -10.47 -20.10 -26.28
N LYS A 95 -10.25 -18.91 -26.84
CA LYS A 95 -8.98 -18.18 -26.69
C LYS A 95 -8.70 -17.78 -25.24
N ASP A 96 -9.74 -17.44 -24.49
CA ASP A 96 -9.59 -17.17 -23.07
C ASP A 96 -9.22 -18.45 -22.31
N GLU A 97 -9.83 -19.57 -22.67
CA GLU A 97 -9.49 -20.87 -22.08
C GLU A 97 -8.02 -21.24 -22.30
N GLU A 98 -7.48 -21.04 -23.51
CA GLU A 98 -6.05 -21.20 -23.80
C GLU A 98 -5.17 -20.32 -22.90
N MET A 99 -5.53 -19.05 -22.77
CA MET A 99 -4.81 -18.11 -21.88
C MET A 99 -4.88 -18.53 -20.41
N LEU A 100 -6.03 -19.02 -19.94
CA LEU A 100 -6.19 -19.52 -18.58
C LEU A 100 -5.35 -20.78 -18.33
N GLN A 101 -5.21 -21.66 -19.33
CA GLN A 101 -4.31 -22.82 -19.28
C GLN A 101 -2.84 -22.37 -19.15
N GLU A 102 -2.42 -21.37 -19.93
CA GLU A 102 -1.07 -20.80 -19.82
C GLU A 102 -0.82 -20.23 -18.41
N LEU A 103 -1.75 -19.44 -17.88
CA LEU A 103 -1.67 -18.88 -16.53
C LEU A 103 -1.67 -19.97 -15.45
N PHE A 104 -2.45 -21.04 -15.66
CA PHE A 104 -2.47 -22.19 -14.77
C PHE A 104 -1.09 -22.87 -14.70
N GLN A 105 -0.51 -23.20 -15.86
CA GLN A 105 0.81 -23.83 -15.94
C GLN A 105 1.89 -22.94 -15.34
N ARG A 106 1.86 -21.64 -15.64
CA ARG A 106 2.75 -20.64 -15.04
C ARG A 106 2.63 -20.60 -13.53
N GLY A 107 1.40 -20.57 -13.01
CA GLY A 107 1.12 -20.61 -11.58
C GLY A 107 1.66 -21.87 -10.91
N VAL A 108 1.46 -23.04 -11.52
CA VAL A 108 2.01 -24.31 -11.03
C VAL A 108 3.54 -24.28 -11.00
N GLN A 109 4.19 -23.83 -12.07
CA GLN A 109 5.66 -23.71 -12.14
C GLN A 109 6.22 -22.71 -11.12
N ASN A 110 5.51 -21.61 -10.87
CA ASN A 110 5.86 -20.64 -9.85
C ASN A 110 5.63 -21.15 -8.42
N GLY A 111 4.86 -22.23 -8.23
CA GLY A 111 4.56 -22.81 -6.93
C GLY A 111 3.29 -22.28 -6.25
N VAL A 112 2.34 -21.74 -7.02
CA VAL A 112 1.04 -21.31 -6.50
C VAL A 112 0.24 -22.52 -6.04
N GLN A 113 -0.19 -22.52 -4.78
CA GLN A 113 -0.89 -23.66 -4.18
C GLN A 113 -2.38 -23.68 -4.55
N ASN A 114 -2.90 -24.88 -4.77
CA ASN A 114 -4.35 -25.15 -4.93
C ASN A 114 -5.02 -24.37 -6.08
N LEU A 115 -4.26 -23.98 -7.11
CA LEU A 115 -4.79 -23.34 -8.30
C LEU A 115 -5.74 -24.31 -9.02
N ARG A 116 -6.84 -23.81 -9.59
CA ARG A 116 -7.85 -24.63 -10.27
C ARG A 116 -8.37 -23.94 -11.51
N LEU A 117 -8.55 -24.70 -12.58
CA LEU A 117 -9.38 -24.29 -13.70
C LEU A 117 -10.82 -24.71 -13.40
N LEU A 118 -11.75 -23.81 -13.68
CA LEU A 118 -13.18 -23.98 -13.45
C LEU A 118 -13.92 -23.80 -14.77
N THR A 119 -14.98 -24.57 -14.94
CA THR A 119 -16.02 -24.29 -15.93
C THR A 119 -16.79 -23.02 -15.55
N GLY A 120 -17.48 -22.42 -16.53
CA GLY A 120 -18.33 -21.25 -16.29
C GLY A 120 -19.43 -21.51 -15.26
N SER A 121 -20.03 -22.70 -15.26
CA SER A 121 -21.05 -23.08 -14.28
C SER A 121 -20.49 -23.19 -12.86
N GLU A 122 -19.29 -23.75 -12.69
CA GLU A 122 -18.60 -23.79 -11.40
C GLU A 122 -18.21 -22.39 -10.92
N ALA A 123 -17.73 -21.53 -11.81
CA ALA A 123 -17.41 -20.14 -11.51
C ALA A 123 -18.67 -19.36 -11.04
N ILE A 124 -19.78 -19.49 -11.77
CA ILE A 124 -21.07 -18.86 -11.41
C ILE A 124 -21.65 -19.44 -10.12
N ALA A 125 -21.43 -20.72 -9.84
CA ALA A 125 -21.85 -21.32 -8.56
C ALA A 125 -21.10 -20.72 -7.36
N LEU A 126 -19.82 -20.37 -7.53
CA LEU A 126 -19.03 -19.67 -6.51
C LEU A 126 -19.39 -18.18 -6.41
N GLU A 127 -19.68 -17.55 -7.56
CA GLU A 127 -19.99 -16.12 -7.66
C GLU A 127 -21.27 -15.91 -8.49
N PRO A 128 -22.46 -15.99 -7.86
CA PRO A 128 -23.75 -15.95 -8.56
C PRO A 128 -24.03 -14.67 -9.35
N ASN A 129 -23.30 -13.58 -9.09
CA ASN A 129 -23.45 -12.30 -9.79
C ASN A 129 -22.42 -12.12 -10.92
N LEU A 130 -21.61 -13.13 -11.26
CA LEU A 130 -20.84 -13.09 -12.50
C LEU A 130 -21.76 -13.00 -13.71
N ASN A 131 -21.27 -12.30 -14.73
CA ASN A 131 -21.89 -12.24 -16.05
C ASN A 131 -22.16 -13.66 -16.55
N LYS A 132 -23.38 -13.91 -17.04
CA LYS A 132 -23.82 -15.26 -17.45
C LYS A 132 -23.14 -15.81 -18.69
N ASN A 133 -22.40 -14.98 -19.42
CA ASN A 133 -21.62 -15.39 -20.58
C ASN A 133 -20.23 -15.94 -20.22
N VAL A 134 -19.85 -15.96 -18.93
CA VAL A 134 -18.58 -16.56 -18.51
C VAL A 134 -18.59 -18.06 -18.81
N THR A 135 -17.59 -18.53 -19.56
CA THR A 135 -17.48 -19.92 -20.01
C THR A 135 -16.42 -20.72 -19.25
N CYS A 136 -15.40 -20.03 -18.71
CA CYS A 136 -14.28 -20.64 -18.00
C CYS A 136 -13.68 -19.66 -16.99
N ALA A 137 -12.95 -20.17 -15.99
CA ALA A 137 -12.20 -19.33 -15.05
C ALA A 137 -10.96 -20.02 -14.48
N LEU A 138 -9.94 -19.24 -14.11
CA LEU A 138 -8.82 -19.67 -13.27
C LEU A 138 -9.04 -19.17 -11.85
N TYR A 139 -9.16 -20.09 -10.90
CA TYR A 139 -9.35 -19.81 -9.49
C TYR A 139 -8.07 -20.01 -8.69
N ALA A 140 -7.67 -18.97 -7.96
CA ALA A 140 -6.51 -18.95 -7.09
C ALA A 140 -6.93 -18.69 -5.63
N PRO A 141 -7.03 -19.73 -4.79
CA PRO A 141 -7.48 -19.59 -3.39
C PRO A 141 -6.45 -18.96 -2.45
N THR A 142 -5.22 -18.70 -2.92
CA THR A 142 -4.19 -17.98 -2.16
C THR A 142 -4.21 -16.47 -2.39
N GLY A 143 -5.03 -15.99 -3.35
CA GLY A 143 -5.26 -14.56 -3.54
C GLY A 143 -5.97 -13.96 -2.33
N ALA A 144 -5.66 -12.73 -1.97
CA ALA A 144 -6.26 -12.09 -0.80
C ALA A 144 -6.39 -10.58 -0.97
N ILE A 145 -7.01 -9.93 0.00
CA ILE A 145 -7.12 -8.47 0.10
C ILE A 145 -6.56 -7.98 1.44
N VAL A 146 -5.92 -6.82 1.42
CA VAL A 146 -5.28 -6.19 2.59
C VAL A 146 -5.35 -4.67 2.47
N CYS A 147 -5.46 -3.95 3.58
CA CYS A 147 -5.38 -2.48 3.53
C CYS A 147 -3.92 -2.01 3.32
N PRO A 148 -3.56 -1.43 2.16
CA PRO A 148 -2.15 -1.27 1.80
C PRO A 148 -1.45 -0.14 2.58
N TYR A 149 -2.15 0.94 2.89
CA TYR A 149 -1.60 2.06 3.65
C TYR A 149 -1.54 1.74 5.15
N GLU A 150 -2.52 1.04 5.71
CA GLU A 150 -2.43 0.53 7.10
C GLU A 150 -1.26 -0.43 7.24
N LEU A 151 -1.05 -1.33 6.26
CA LEU A 151 0.08 -2.26 6.26
C LEU A 151 1.42 -1.52 6.31
N ALA A 152 1.61 -0.50 5.47
CA ALA A 152 2.85 0.27 5.46
C ALA A 152 3.03 1.11 6.72
N VAL A 153 1.97 1.77 7.22
CA VAL A 153 2.00 2.49 8.50
C VAL A 153 2.37 1.55 9.64
N ALA A 154 1.82 0.33 9.66
CA ALA A 154 2.11 -0.65 10.69
C ALA A 154 3.53 -1.23 10.59
N CYS A 155 4.04 -1.46 9.38
CA CYS A 155 5.43 -1.87 9.19
C CYS A 155 6.40 -0.82 9.73
N VAL A 156 6.23 0.45 9.33
CA VAL A 156 7.09 1.55 9.82
C VAL A 156 6.92 1.74 11.32
N GLY A 157 5.68 1.70 11.83
CA GLY A 157 5.39 1.82 13.25
C GLY A 157 6.04 0.71 14.07
N ASN A 158 5.94 -0.54 13.62
CA ASN A 158 6.60 -1.66 14.30
C ASN A 158 8.12 -1.56 14.24
N ALA A 159 8.70 -1.08 13.13
CA ALA A 159 10.14 -0.79 13.08
C ALA A 159 10.52 0.27 14.13
N MET A 160 9.76 1.35 14.26
CA MET A 160 10.00 2.40 15.26
C MET A 160 9.81 1.90 16.70
N ASP A 161 8.77 1.11 16.94
CA ASP A 161 8.49 0.50 18.26
C ASP A 161 9.63 -0.47 18.68
N ASN A 162 10.42 -0.94 17.72
CA ASN A 162 11.62 -1.76 17.94
C ASN A 162 12.94 -0.97 17.88
N GLY A 163 12.90 0.35 17.73
CA GLY A 163 14.07 1.23 17.81
C GLY A 163 14.55 1.87 16.50
N ALA A 164 13.88 1.64 15.36
CA ALA A 164 14.22 2.35 14.12
C ALA A 164 13.86 3.84 14.23
N HIS A 165 14.67 4.70 13.61
CA HIS A 165 14.37 6.13 13.50
C HIS A 165 13.64 6.43 12.19
N LEU A 166 12.64 7.32 12.23
CA LEU A 166 11.98 7.84 11.04
C LEU A 166 12.22 9.36 10.94
N ILE A 167 12.78 9.81 9.83
CA ILE A 167 12.94 11.24 9.52
C ILE A 167 12.06 11.56 8.31
N ARG A 168 11.01 12.35 8.55
CA ARG A 168 10.05 12.82 7.55
C ARG A 168 10.47 14.19 7.00
N ASN A 169 9.84 14.62 5.90
CA ASN A 169 10.22 15.85 5.20
C ASN A 169 11.71 15.89 4.78
N PHE A 170 12.31 14.72 4.60
CA PHE A 170 13.70 14.54 4.20
C PHE A 170 13.74 14.03 2.76
N GLU A 171 13.72 14.95 1.81
CA GLU A 171 13.89 14.62 0.40
C GLU A 171 15.38 14.45 0.12
N VAL A 172 15.81 13.23 -0.18
CA VAL A 172 17.20 12.96 -0.55
C VAL A 172 17.53 13.66 -1.87
N LYS A 173 18.46 14.63 -1.84
CA LYS A 173 18.91 15.39 -3.01
C LYS A 173 20.35 15.07 -3.42
N ALA A 174 21.13 14.55 -2.50
CA ALA A 174 22.51 14.16 -2.77
C ALA A 174 22.92 12.96 -1.91
N ILE A 175 23.70 12.07 -2.54
CA ILE A 175 24.39 10.97 -1.88
C ILE A 175 25.87 11.10 -2.21
N SER A 176 26.72 11.13 -1.19
CA SER A 176 28.18 11.11 -1.34
C SER A 176 28.79 10.02 -0.47
N ARG A 177 30.07 9.73 -0.68
CA ARG A 177 30.83 8.82 0.17
C ARG A 177 31.95 9.56 0.87
N ARG A 178 32.11 9.27 2.16
CA ARG A 178 33.20 9.76 2.99
C ARG A 178 33.56 8.69 4.01
N ASP A 179 34.85 8.40 4.16
CA ASP A 179 35.39 7.44 5.15
C ASP A 179 34.67 6.08 5.14
N GLY A 180 34.43 5.54 3.93
CA GLY A 180 33.76 4.26 3.72
C GLY A 180 32.24 4.26 3.94
N CYS A 181 31.65 5.39 4.31
CA CYS A 181 30.22 5.52 4.62
C CYS A 181 29.50 6.43 3.60
N PHE A 182 28.18 6.25 3.48
CA PHE A 182 27.33 7.15 2.72
C PHE A 182 26.90 8.34 3.56
N ILE A 183 26.95 9.53 2.96
CA ILE A 183 26.35 10.75 3.49
C ILE A 183 25.18 11.12 2.58
N VAL A 184 23.98 11.17 3.16
CA VAL A 184 22.72 11.48 2.49
C VAL A 184 22.26 12.86 2.94
N SER A 185 21.90 13.74 2.00
CA SER A 185 21.56 15.14 2.29
C SER A 185 20.25 15.57 1.63
N ASP A 186 19.44 16.36 2.34
CA ASP A 186 18.27 17.07 1.79
C ASP A 186 18.59 18.53 1.39
N GLY A 187 19.86 18.93 1.53
CA GLY A 187 20.36 20.29 1.33
C GLY A 187 20.43 21.16 2.60
N LYS A 188 19.83 20.72 3.70
CA LYS A 188 19.83 21.42 5.01
C LYS A 188 20.33 20.52 6.14
N GLN A 189 19.96 19.25 6.10
CA GLN A 189 20.26 18.21 7.07
C GLN A 189 21.01 17.07 6.39
N GLN A 190 21.78 16.32 7.18
CA GLN A 190 22.51 15.16 6.69
C GLN A 190 22.31 13.97 7.62
N ALA A 191 22.26 12.77 7.03
CA ALA A 191 22.31 11.50 7.71
C ALA A 191 23.43 10.65 7.12
N ALA A 192 24.09 9.85 7.95
CA ALA A 192 25.21 9.01 7.54
C ALA A 192 24.96 7.54 7.88
N ALA A 193 25.25 6.64 6.95
CA ALA A 193 25.14 5.20 7.17
C ALA A 193 26.22 4.38 6.44
N ARG A 194 26.48 3.18 6.95
CA ARG A 194 27.40 2.21 6.31
C ARG A 194 26.78 1.59 5.06
N TYR A 195 25.48 1.32 5.12
CA TYR A 195 24.68 0.74 4.03
C TYR A 195 23.48 1.61 3.69
N LEU A 196 23.09 1.62 2.42
CA LEU A 196 21.85 2.23 1.94
C LEU A 196 20.95 1.18 1.30
N VAL A 197 19.65 1.29 1.55
CA VAL A 197 18.61 0.59 0.79
C VAL A 197 17.76 1.64 0.08
N ASN A 198 17.76 1.58 -1.25
CA ASN A 198 16.93 2.41 -2.10
C ASN A 198 15.56 1.75 -2.32
N ALA A 199 14.53 2.25 -1.63
CA ALA A 199 13.14 1.82 -1.74
C ALA A 199 12.22 3.00 -2.12
N ALA A 200 12.73 3.95 -2.92
CA ALA A 200 12.07 5.22 -3.21
C ALA A 200 10.95 5.14 -4.27
N GLY A 201 10.48 3.94 -4.60
CA GLY A 201 9.37 3.72 -5.54
C GLY A 201 9.64 4.33 -6.92
N LEU A 202 8.77 5.25 -7.36
CA LEU A 202 8.87 5.94 -8.65
C LEU A 202 10.18 6.70 -8.86
N PHE A 203 10.83 7.11 -7.78
CA PHE A 203 12.06 7.92 -7.79
C PHE A 203 13.30 7.07 -7.50
N ALA A 204 13.19 5.74 -7.49
CA ALA A 204 14.31 4.86 -7.16
C ALA A 204 15.44 4.91 -8.21
N ASP A 205 15.13 5.15 -9.48
CA ASP A 205 16.13 5.43 -10.53
C ASP A 205 16.92 6.72 -10.27
N GLU A 206 16.24 7.78 -9.80
CA GLU A 206 16.90 9.05 -9.44
C GLU A 206 17.82 8.90 -8.23
N ILE A 207 17.39 8.15 -7.21
CA ILE A 207 18.22 7.81 -6.04
C ILE A 207 19.41 6.93 -6.45
N ALA A 208 19.20 5.94 -7.32
CA ALA A 208 20.27 5.10 -7.85
C ALA A 208 21.32 5.95 -8.60
N LYS A 209 20.86 6.90 -9.42
CA LYS A 209 21.72 7.84 -10.13
C LYS A 209 22.56 8.70 -9.19
N MET A 210 22.00 9.16 -8.06
CA MET A 210 22.77 9.87 -7.02
C MET A 210 23.88 8.99 -6.42
N ALA A 211 23.67 7.67 -6.36
CA ALA A 211 24.67 6.69 -5.96
C ALA A 211 25.58 6.20 -7.12
N ARG A 212 25.47 6.81 -8.30
CA ARG A 212 26.21 6.50 -9.55
C ARG A 212 25.82 5.20 -10.25
N ASP A 213 24.61 4.71 -10.00
CA ASP A 213 24.00 3.62 -10.76
C ASP A 213 22.99 4.17 -11.77
N CYS A 214 23.31 4.05 -13.06
CA CYS A 214 22.46 4.49 -14.17
C CYS A 214 21.94 3.31 -15.01
N SER A 215 21.91 2.09 -14.43
CA SER A 215 21.63 0.86 -15.18
C SER A 215 20.16 0.63 -15.54
N PHE A 216 19.24 1.44 -15.02
CA PHE A 216 17.81 1.31 -15.27
C PHE A 216 17.09 2.66 -15.18
N HIS A 217 15.92 2.73 -15.81
CA HIS A 217 15.00 3.87 -15.75
C HIS A 217 13.63 3.44 -15.23
N ILE A 218 12.94 4.35 -14.54
CA ILE A 218 11.57 4.14 -14.09
C ILE A 218 10.65 5.16 -14.74
N HIS A 219 9.56 4.68 -15.32
CA HIS A 219 8.46 5.52 -15.78
C HIS A 219 7.16 5.17 -15.04
N PRO A 220 6.26 6.14 -14.84
CA PRO A 220 4.97 5.90 -14.22
C PRO A 220 4.00 5.23 -15.18
N ARG A 221 3.28 4.22 -14.70
CA ARG A 221 2.04 3.75 -15.33
C ARG A 221 0.84 4.09 -14.47
N LYS A 222 -0.03 4.96 -14.99
CA LYS A 222 -1.26 5.42 -14.37
C LYS A 222 -2.27 4.29 -14.27
N GLY A 223 -2.97 4.24 -13.15
CA GLY A 223 -4.13 3.41 -12.94
C GLY A 223 -5.19 4.19 -12.17
N GLU A 224 -6.32 4.44 -12.81
CA GLU A 224 -7.45 5.16 -12.22
C GLU A 224 -8.49 4.21 -11.66
N TYR A 225 -8.96 4.48 -10.46
CA TYR A 225 -9.87 3.63 -9.71
C TYR A 225 -11.11 4.40 -9.28
N LEU A 226 -12.19 3.64 -9.08
CA LEU A 226 -13.43 4.10 -8.46
C LEU A 226 -13.70 3.25 -7.22
N LEU A 227 -14.17 3.88 -6.15
CA LEU A 227 -14.55 3.20 -4.92
C LEU A 227 -16.01 3.48 -4.59
N LEU A 228 -16.77 2.41 -4.38
CA LEU A 228 -18.21 2.45 -4.11
C LEU A 228 -18.46 2.45 -2.60
N ASP A 229 -19.58 3.07 -2.20
CA ASP A 229 -20.01 3.11 -0.80
C ASP A 229 -20.33 1.72 -0.26
N LYS A 230 -20.16 1.52 1.05
CA LYS A 230 -20.48 0.22 1.69
C LYS A 230 -21.94 -0.17 1.58
N THR A 231 -22.84 0.78 1.32
CA THR A 231 -24.26 0.49 1.10
C THR A 231 -24.54 -0.27 -0.18
N GLU A 232 -23.62 -0.22 -1.16
CA GLU A 232 -23.74 -1.03 -2.37
C GLU A 232 -23.74 -2.52 -2.04
N LYS A 233 -22.97 -2.90 -1.01
CA LYS A 233 -22.64 -4.29 -0.62
C LYS A 233 -21.97 -5.04 -1.79
N PRO A 234 -20.72 -5.48 -1.66
CA PRO A 234 -20.02 -6.12 -2.77
C PRO A 234 -20.83 -7.25 -3.42
N GLN A 235 -21.03 -7.16 -4.73
CA GLN A 235 -21.75 -8.20 -5.50
C GLN A 235 -20.97 -9.51 -5.62
N VAL A 236 -19.66 -9.47 -5.35
CA VAL A 236 -18.77 -10.62 -5.42
C VAL A 236 -17.95 -10.75 -4.14
N SER A 237 -17.62 -11.98 -3.77
CA SER A 237 -16.79 -12.28 -2.60
C SER A 237 -15.29 -12.39 -2.94
N HIS A 238 -14.98 -12.87 -4.14
CA HIS A 238 -13.63 -13.01 -4.70
C HIS A 238 -13.20 -11.76 -5.47
N THR A 239 -11.88 -11.59 -5.63
CA THR A 239 -11.33 -10.59 -6.56
C THR A 239 -11.46 -11.09 -7.99
N ILE A 240 -12.27 -10.43 -8.80
CA ILE A 240 -12.55 -10.85 -10.19
C ILE A 240 -11.69 -10.05 -11.16
N PHE A 241 -11.04 -10.75 -12.09
CA PHE A 241 -10.26 -10.21 -13.20
C PHE A 241 -10.78 -10.78 -14.52
N THR A 242 -10.59 -10.06 -15.62
CA THR A 242 -10.68 -10.64 -16.97
C THR A 242 -9.35 -11.26 -17.38
N THR A 243 -9.35 -12.11 -18.41
CA THR A 243 -8.12 -12.58 -19.06
C THR A 243 -7.22 -11.40 -19.47
N PRO A 244 -5.88 -11.52 -19.31
CA PRO A 244 -4.96 -10.45 -19.66
C PRO A 244 -5.00 -10.09 -21.14
N THR A 245 -4.85 -8.80 -21.42
CA THR A 245 -4.63 -8.27 -22.77
C THR A 245 -3.18 -7.80 -22.92
N LYS A 246 -2.79 -7.33 -24.12
CA LYS A 246 -1.47 -6.71 -24.34
C LYS A 246 -1.17 -5.53 -23.38
N MET A 247 -2.20 -4.89 -22.83
CA MET A 247 -2.09 -3.75 -21.90
C MET A 247 -2.07 -4.17 -20.41
N GLY A 248 -2.06 -5.47 -20.12
CA GLY A 248 -2.06 -6.04 -18.76
C GLY A 248 -3.35 -6.78 -18.41
N LYS A 249 -3.54 -7.08 -17.12
CA LYS A 249 -4.66 -7.89 -16.58
C LYS A 249 -6.07 -7.30 -16.81
N GLY A 250 -6.17 -6.04 -17.25
CA GLY A 250 -7.44 -5.34 -17.40
C GLY A 250 -7.97 -4.80 -16.08
N ILE A 251 -9.28 -4.53 -16.07
CA ILE A 251 -10.03 -4.02 -14.91
C ILE A 251 -10.39 -5.19 -14.00
N LEU A 252 -10.49 -4.91 -12.71
CA LEU A 252 -10.98 -5.79 -11.67
C LEU A 252 -12.22 -5.21 -11.01
N VAL A 253 -13.01 -6.12 -10.45
CA VAL A 253 -14.08 -5.84 -9.48
C VAL A 253 -13.73 -6.63 -8.23
N SER A 254 -13.59 -5.96 -7.10
CA SER A 254 -13.20 -6.63 -5.85
C SER A 254 -13.78 -5.96 -4.62
N PRO A 255 -14.16 -6.72 -3.58
CA PRO A 255 -14.38 -6.15 -2.27
C PRO A 255 -13.06 -5.68 -1.65
N THR A 256 -13.10 -4.61 -0.86
CA THR A 256 -12.02 -4.25 0.05
C THR A 256 -12.20 -4.94 1.40
N VAL A 257 -11.17 -4.94 2.24
CA VAL A 257 -11.25 -5.44 3.63
C VAL A 257 -12.24 -4.67 4.51
N ASP A 258 -12.73 -3.53 4.02
CA ASP A 258 -13.74 -2.70 4.66
C ASP A 258 -15.12 -2.79 4.01
N ASN A 259 -15.32 -3.76 3.12
CA ASN A 259 -16.58 -4.02 2.42
C ASN A 259 -17.03 -2.88 1.49
N ASN A 260 -16.10 -2.03 1.03
CA ASN A 260 -16.32 -1.21 -0.16
C ASN A 260 -16.10 -2.08 -1.41
N THR A 261 -16.66 -1.69 -2.55
CA THR A 261 -16.31 -2.29 -3.85
C THR A 261 -15.33 -1.37 -4.57
N ILE A 262 -14.18 -1.90 -4.99
CA ILE A 262 -13.20 -1.19 -5.82
C ILE A 262 -13.31 -1.65 -7.28
N LEU A 263 -13.29 -0.68 -8.19
CA LEU A 263 -13.33 -0.85 -9.63
C LEU A 263 -12.09 -0.20 -10.26
N GLY A 264 -11.62 -0.77 -11.37
CA GLY A 264 -10.46 -0.28 -12.12
C GLY A 264 -9.35 -1.31 -12.09
N PRO A 265 -8.08 -0.96 -12.27
CA PRO A 265 -7.63 0.33 -12.79
C PRO A 265 -7.67 0.42 -14.30
N THR A 266 -7.51 1.64 -14.81
CA THR A 266 -6.94 1.87 -16.15
C THR A 266 -5.45 1.47 -16.21
N SER A 267 -4.86 1.53 -17.39
CA SER A 267 -3.45 1.18 -17.62
C SER A 267 -2.88 2.05 -18.73
N GLU A 268 -2.31 3.20 -18.35
CA GLU A 268 -1.76 4.17 -19.30
C GLU A 268 -0.34 4.57 -18.88
N ASP A 269 0.62 4.45 -19.80
CA ASP A 269 1.97 4.92 -19.57
C ASP A 269 1.99 6.45 -19.58
N ALA A 270 2.73 7.04 -18.64
CA ALA A 270 2.88 8.47 -18.49
C ALA A 270 4.36 8.84 -18.33
N LEU A 271 4.64 10.15 -18.36
CA LEU A 271 5.99 10.68 -18.17
C LEU A 271 6.16 11.33 -16.79
N ASP A 272 5.11 11.97 -16.28
CA ASP A 272 5.14 12.67 -15.00
C ASP A 272 4.93 11.71 -13.82
N LYS A 273 5.97 11.52 -13.01
CA LYS A 273 5.96 10.67 -11.79
C LYS A 273 5.11 11.24 -10.64
N THR A 274 4.52 12.41 -10.82
CA THR A 274 3.70 13.12 -9.82
C THR A 274 2.25 13.31 -10.24
N ASP A 275 1.88 13.02 -11.50
CA ASP A 275 0.52 13.21 -11.98
C ASP A 275 -0.43 12.11 -11.48
N THR A 276 -1.07 12.39 -10.35
CA THR A 276 -2.10 11.54 -9.75
C THR A 276 -3.52 11.99 -10.09
N ALA A 277 -3.73 12.78 -11.15
CA ALA A 277 -5.07 13.21 -11.54
C ALA A 277 -5.84 12.07 -12.22
N THR A 278 -7.15 11.98 -11.92
CA THR A 278 -8.10 11.15 -12.66
C THR A 278 -8.69 11.92 -13.84
N THR A 279 -9.11 11.20 -14.88
CA THR A 279 -9.69 11.74 -16.11
C THR A 279 -11.12 11.23 -16.30
N ALA A 280 -11.99 12.07 -16.88
CA ALA A 280 -13.36 11.65 -17.17
C ALA A 280 -13.41 10.42 -18.10
N ASN A 281 -12.53 10.37 -19.09
CA ASN A 281 -12.41 9.25 -20.03
C ASN A 281 -11.92 7.98 -19.34
N GLY A 282 -10.89 8.06 -18.50
CA GLY A 282 -10.36 6.94 -17.74
C GLY A 282 -11.42 6.30 -16.84
N LEU A 283 -12.11 7.12 -16.03
CA LEU A 283 -13.19 6.64 -15.16
C LEU A 283 -14.37 6.07 -15.97
N SER A 284 -14.76 6.70 -17.08
CA SER A 284 -15.82 6.18 -17.95
C SER A 284 -15.45 4.82 -18.56
N SER A 285 -14.18 4.63 -18.95
CA SER A 285 -13.71 3.35 -19.49
C SER A 285 -13.79 2.21 -18.48
N VAL A 286 -13.51 2.51 -17.20
CA VAL A 286 -13.67 1.55 -16.09
C VAL A 286 -15.13 1.15 -15.97
N LEU A 287 -16.03 2.13 -15.84
CA LEU A 287 -17.46 1.90 -15.66
C LEU A 287 -18.09 1.09 -16.81
N LYS A 288 -17.66 1.31 -18.05
CA LYS A 288 -18.19 0.60 -19.23
C LYS A 288 -17.86 -0.89 -19.23
N ARG A 289 -16.77 -1.31 -18.58
CA ARG A 289 -16.31 -2.71 -18.58
C ARG A 289 -16.76 -3.51 -17.36
N VAL A 290 -17.27 -2.86 -16.32
CA VAL A 290 -17.80 -3.57 -15.15
C VAL A 290 -18.90 -4.59 -15.51
N PRO A 291 -19.90 -4.25 -16.37
CA PRO A 291 -20.94 -5.20 -16.77
C PRO A 291 -20.41 -6.42 -17.54
N ASP A 292 -19.21 -6.34 -18.12
CA ASP A 292 -18.58 -7.50 -18.77
C ASP A 292 -18.24 -8.58 -17.74
N MET A 293 -18.04 -8.20 -16.47
CA MET A 293 -17.54 -9.08 -15.41
C MET A 293 -18.63 -9.48 -14.41
N VAL A 294 -19.36 -8.48 -13.89
CA VAL A 294 -20.25 -8.63 -12.74
C VAL A 294 -21.54 -7.85 -12.97
N ASP A 295 -22.66 -8.55 -12.85
CA ASP A 295 -23.99 -7.98 -12.91
C ASP A 295 -24.37 -7.33 -11.57
N GLY A 296 -25.20 -6.28 -11.61
CA GLY A 296 -25.79 -5.68 -10.40
C GLY A 296 -24.92 -4.67 -9.64
N VAL A 297 -23.69 -4.38 -10.09
CA VAL A 297 -22.84 -3.36 -9.46
C VAL A 297 -23.47 -1.96 -9.56
N GLN A 298 -23.73 -1.33 -8.41
CA GLN A 298 -24.41 -0.03 -8.36
C GLN A 298 -23.42 1.14 -8.54
N THR A 299 -23.02 1.41 -9.77
CA THR A 299 -22.00 2.43 -10.10
C THR A 299 -22.40 3.87 -9.74
N ASN A 300 -23.68 4.15 -9.50
CA ASN A 300 -24.14 5.44 -8.98
C ASN A 300 -23.79 5.68 -7.49
N THR A 301 -23.23 4.67 -6.80
CA THR A 301 -22.80 4.75 -5.40
C THR A 301 -21.31 5.07 -5.23
N VAL A 302 -20.62 5.49 -6.29
CA VAL A 302 -19.22 5.94 -6.23
C VAL A 302 -19.09 7.09 -5.22
N ILE A 303 -18.22 6.91 -4.23
CA ILE A 303 -17.94 7.92 -3.19
C ILE A 303 -16.60 8.63 -3.39
N THR A 304 -15.69 8.02 -4.14
CA THR A 304 -14.40 8.62 -4.47
C THR A 304 -13.76 7.95 -5.69
N SER A 305 -12.82 8.67 -6.30
CA SER A 305 -11.92 8.17 -7.33
C SER A 305 -10.49 8.56 -6.98
N PHE A 306 -9.52 7.79 -7.45
CA PHE A 306 -8.10 8.11 -7.26
C PHE A 306 -7.23 7.51 -8.37
N CYS A 307 -6.05 8.08 -8.55
CA CYS A 307 -5.05 7.54 -9.48
C CYS A 307 -3.84 7.04 -8.70
N GLY A 308 -3.39 5.83 -9.03
CA GLY A 308 -2.13 5.25 -8.59
C GLY A 308 -1.10 5.26 -9.71
N LEU A 309 0.16 5.47 -9.35
CA LEU A 309 1.30 5.46 -10.27
C LEU A 309 2.19 4.27 -9.96
N ARG A 310 2.30 3.33 -10.90
CA ARG A 310 3.19 2.17 -10.77
C ARG A 310 4.59 2.53 -11.23
N ALA A 311 5.61 2.10 -10.48
CA ALA A 311 7.02 2.31 -10.81
C ALA A 311 7.50 1.23 -11.80
N VAL A 312 7.24 1.42 -13.08
CA VAL A 312 7.58 0.45 -14.13
C VAL A 312 9.03 0.65 -14.56
N GLY A 313 9.84 -0.41 -14.45
CA GLY A 313 11.21 -0.43 -14.94
C GLY A 313 11.30 -0.86 -16.41
N ASP A 314 12.34 -0.41 -17.09
CA ASP A 314 12.67 -0.77 -18.48
C ASP A 314 13.18 -2.22 -18.65
N THR A 315 13.50 -2.92 -17.56
CA THR A 315 13.97 -4.31 -17.58
C THR A 315 12.84 -5.36 -17.62
N GLY A 316 11.60 -4.95 -17.35
CA GLY A 316 10.44 -5.85 -17.27
C GLY A 316 10.37 -6.72 -15.99
N ASP A 317 11.32 -6.62 -15.07
CA ASP A 317 11.36 -7.36 -13.80
C ASP A 317 11.65 -6.44 -12.60
N PHE A 318 11.50 -6.94 -11.38
CA PHE A 318 11.93 -6.24 -10.17
C PHE A 318 13.45 -6.13 -10.12
N ILE A 319 13.94 -4.97 -9.72
CA ILE A 319 15.38 -4.69 -9.60
C ILE A 319 15.75 -4.77 -8.13
N ILE A 320 16.22 -5.94 -7.70
CA ILE A 320 16.65 -6.19 -6.32
C ILE A 320 18.09 -6.68 -6.32
N ASN A 321 19.03 -5.74 -6.31
CA ASN A 321 20.45 -5.99 -6.57
C ASN A 321 21.37 -5.05 -5.76
N ASN A 322 22.68 -5.25 -5.89
CA ASN A 322 23.73 -4.50 -5.20
C ASN A 322 24.91 -4.24 -6.16
N PRO A 323 24.74 -3.38 -7.19
CA PRO A 323 25.80 -3.10 -8.16
C PRO A 323 26.87 -2.17 -7.58
N ILE A 324 26.50 -1.34 -6.61
CA ILE A 324 27.39 -0.40 -5.92
C ILE A 324 27.61 -0.93 -4.51
N PRO A 325 28.87 -1.18 -4.06
CA PRO A 325 29.13 -1.81 -2.76
C PRO A 325 28.33 -1.17 -1.61
N ASN A 326 27.67 -1.96 -0.78
CA ASN A 326 26.85 -1.48 0.35
C ASN A 326 25.61 -0.65 -0.03
N PHE A 327 25.23 -0.57 -1.31
CA PHE A 327 24.00 0.09 -1.78
C PHE A 327 23.09 -0.93 -2.45
N ILE A 328 21.92 -1.15 -1.86
CA ILE A 328 20.93 -2.12 -2.35
C ILE A 328 19.81 -1.36 -3.06
N ASN A 329 19.51 -1.75 -4.30
CA ASN A 329 18.26 -1.33 -4.94
C ASN A 329 17.14 -2.30 -4.56
N ALA A 330 15.98 -1.74 -4.26
CA ALA A 330 14.67 -2.39 -4.31
C ALA A 330 13.76 -1.50 -5.18
N ALA A 331 14.04 -1.53 -6.48
CA ALA A 331 13.54 -0.58 -7.48
C ALA A 331 12.67 -1.26 -8.54
N ALA A 332 11.95 -0.45 -9.33
CA ALA A 332 10.99 -0.92 -10.34
C ALA A 332 9.93 -1.90 -9.79
N ILE A 333 9.56 -1.71 -8.51
CA ILE A 333 8.59 -2.57 -7.82
C ILE A 333 7.17 -2.11 -8.16
N GLU A 334 6.72 -2.46 -9.37
CA GLU A 334 5.33 -2.32 -9.81
C GLU A 334 4.43 -3.45 -9.26
N SER A 335 3.29 -3.76 -9.89
CA SER A 335 2.51 -4.95 -9.50
C SER A 335 3.30 -6.23 -9.77
N PRO A 336 3.42 -7.19 -8.82
CA PRO A 336 2.65 -7.35 -7.57
C PRO A 336 3.38 -6.88 -6.28
N GLY A 337 3.92 -5.67 -6.27
CA GLY A 337 4.83 -5.15 -5.24
C GLY A 337 4.29 -5.13 -3.81
N LEU A 338 2.99 -4.86 -3.63
CA LEU A 338 2.33 -4.96 -2.32
C LEU A 338 2.42 -6.39 -1.78
N SER A 339 2.11 -7.38 -2.63
CA SER A 339 2.13 -8.80 -2.29
C SER A 339 3.54 -9.27 -1.98
N SER A 340 4.53 -8.74 -2.70
CA SER A 340 5.95 -9.10 -2.57
C SER A 340 6.70 -8.45 -1.41
N ALA A 341 6.11 -7.49 -0.70
CA ALA A 341 6.83 -6.61 0.23
C ALA A 341 7.67 -7.34 1.28
N PHE A 342 7.10 -8.35 1.96
CA PHE A 342 7.81 -9.10 3.01
C PHE A 342 8.88 -10.03 2.44
N ALA A 343 8.67 -10.61 1.26
CA ALA A 343 9.69 -11.42 0.58
C ALA A 343 10.88 -10.57 0.12
N ILE A 344 10.59 -9.37 -0.39
CA ILE A 344 11.62 -8.38 -0.76
C ILE A 344 12.42 -7.99 0.47
N ALA A 345 11.78 -7.78 1.62
CA ALA A 345 12.46 -7.47 2.88
C ALA A 345 13.43 -8.59 3.31
N GLU A 346 12.98 -9.85 3.33
CA GLU A 346 13.84 -11.02 3.62
C GLU A 346 15.04 -11.07 2.65
N TYR A 347 14.79 -10.84 1.35
CA TYR A 347 15.82 -10.90 0.32
C TYR A 347 16.85 -9.75 0.45
N VAL A 348 16.38 -8.53 0.74
CA VAL A 348 17.23 -7.36 0.98
C VAL A 348 18.12 -7.56 2.20
N ALA A 349 17.61 -8.11 3.30
CA ALA A 349 18.41 -8.47 4.46
C ALA A 349 19.52 -9.49 4.08
N GLY A 350 19.16 -10.48 3.26
CA GLY A 350 20.12 -11.43 2.69
C GLY A 350 21.22 -10.78 1.83
N LEU A 351 20.87 -9.78 1.02
CA LEU A 351 21.85 -9.03 0.23
C LEU A 351 22.77 -8.17 1.10
N LEU A 352 22.23 -7.53 2.14
CA LEU A 352 23.03 -6.76 3.10
C LEU A 352 24.03 -7.67 3.83
N LYS A 353 23.61 -8.86 4.25
CA LYS A 353 24.50 -9.87 4.85
C LYS A 353 25.61 -10.28 3.89
N LYS A 354 25.29 -10.57 2.62
CA LYS A 354 26.28 -10.89 1.58
C LYS A 354 27.25 -9.72 1.32
N ALA A 355 26.79 -8.49 1.50
CA ALA A 355 27.62 -7.28 1.42
C ALA A 355 28.46 -7.01 2.69
N GLY A 356 28.49 -7.95 3.64
CA GLY A 356 29.33 -7.87 4.84
C GLY A 356 28.65 -7.26 6.06
N LEU A 357 27.35 -6.94 6.02
CA LEU A 357 26.64 -6.49 7.22
C LEU A 357 26.47 -7.68 8.19
N ALA A 358 26.99 -7.53 9.40
CA ALA A 358 26.80 -8.52 10.44
C ALA A 358 25.35 -8.48 10.95
N LEU A 359 24.63 -9.59 10.79
CA LEU A 359 23.25 -9.75 11.25
C LEU A 359 23.23 -10.64 12.49
N TYR A 360 23.31 -10.02 13.66
CA TYR A 360 23.12 -10.69 14.95
C TYR A 360 21.66 -10.56 15.38
N GLU A 361 21.00 -11.66 15.71
CA GLU A 361 19.61 -11.66 16.17
C GLU A 361 19.40 -10.72 17.37
N ASN A 362 18.29 -9.99 17.35
CA ASN A 362 17.84 -9.11 18.41
C ASN A 362 16.78 -9.84 19.25
N SER A 363 17.16 -10.32 20.43
CA SER A 363 16.24 -11.01 21.34
C SER A 363 15.12 -10.11 21.89
N GLY A 364 15.25 -8.79 21.76
CA GLY A 364 14.23 -7.80 22.14
C GLY A 364 13.22 -7.50 21.03
N PHE A 365 13.38 -8.06 19.83
CA PHE A 365 12.47 -7.80 18.72
C PHE A 365 11.06 -8.32 19.03
N ASN A 366 10.09 -7.41 19.00
CA ASN A 366 8.68 -7.73 19.10
C ASN A 366 8.00 -7.56 17.72
N PRO A 367 7.63 -8.67 17.05
CA PRO A 367 6.92 -8.60 15.77
C PRO A 367 5.49 -8.11 15.92
N ASN A 368 4.90 -8.24 17.12
CA ASN A 368 3.50 -7.98 17.38
C ASN A 368 3.28 -6.51 17.73
N ARG A 369 2.44 -5.84 16.93
CA ARG A 369 2.07 -4.45 17.15
C ARG A 369 0.60 -4.40 17.57
N PRO A 370 0.25 -3.92 18.78
CA PRO A 370 -1.12 -3.96 19.28
C PRO A 370 -2.15 -3.43 18.28
N SER A 371 -3.30 -4.06 18.15
CA SER A 371 -4.40 -3.51 17.35
C SER A 371 -4.74 -2.09 17.84
N TYR A 372 -4.92 -1.16 16.91
CA TYR A 372 -5.73 0.02 17.19
C TYR A 372 -7.18 -0.48 17.11
N HIS A 373 -7.94 -0.35 18.20
CA HIS A 373 -9.26 -0.94 18.28
C HIS A 373 -10.17 -0.27 17.25
N GLU A 374 -10.71 -1.04 16.30
CA GLU A 374 -11.80 -0.55 15.47
C GLU A 374 -13.06 -0.52 16.32
N PHE A 375 -13.29 0.62 16.96
CA PHE A 375 -14.34 0.75 17.96
C PHE A 375 -15.68 0.26 17.42
N ARG A 376 -15.94 0.49 16.13
CA ARG A 376 -17.16 0.07 15.45
C ARG A 376 -17.41 -1.45 15.46
N GLU A 377 -16.35 -2.26 15.36
CA GLU A 377 -16.43 -3.74 15.27
C GLU A 377 -16.58 -4.39 16.65
N LEU A 378 -16.33 -3.64 17.73
CA LEU A 378 -16.49 -4.13 19.10
C LEU A 378 -17.96 -4.37 19.44
N THR A 379 -18.19 -5.41 20.26
CA THR A 379 -19.48 -5.63 20.92
C THR A 379 -19.82 -4.49 21.89
N MET A 380 -21.09 -4.37 22.30
CA MET A 380 -21.48 -3.34 23.26
C MET A 380 -20.75 -3.46 24.60
N GLU A 381 -20.48 -4.69 25.06
CA GLU A 381 -19.73 -4.92 26.30
C GLU A 381 -18.28 -4.43 26.18
N GLU A 382 -17.60 -4.75 25.07
CA GLU A 382 -16.25 -4.29 24.79
C GLU A 382 -16.17 -2.77 24.63
N LYS A 383 -17.13 -2.15 23.93
CA LYS A 383 -17.24 -0.69 23.81
C LYS A 383 -17.32 -0.05 25.20
N ASN A 384 -18.19 -0.54 26.08
CA ASN A 384 -18.31 -0.02 27.44
C ASN A 384 -17.02 -0.17 28.26
N LYS A 385 -16.28 -1.27 28.09
CA LYS A 385 -14.97 -1.46 28.74
C LYS A 385 -13.93 -0.44 28.27
N VAL A 386 -13.85 -0.19 26.96
CA VAL A 386 -12.92 0.80 26.40
C VAL A 386 -13.30 2.21 26.84
N ILE A 387 -14.59 2.59 26.76
CA ILE A 387 -15.08 3.91 27.22
C ILE A 387 -14.80 4.15 28.70
N LYS A 388 -14.95 3.11 29.55
CA LYS A 388 -14.65 3.21 30.98
C LYS A 388 -13.17 3.47 31.26
N LYS A 389 -12.28 2.94 30.40
CA LYS A 389 -10.83 3.16 30.49
C LYS A 389 -10.43 4.53 29.95
N ASP A 390 -11.05 4.96 28.85
CA ASP A 390 -10.81 6.25 28.22
C ASP A 390 -12.13 6.78 27.61
N SER A 391 -12.66 7.85 28.22
CA SER A 391 -13.92 8.46 27.81
C SER A 391 -13.90 9.05 26.39
N ALA A 392 -12.71 9.30 25.81
CA ALA A 392 -12.60 9.79 24.43
C ALA A 392 -13.14 8.77 23.41
N TYR A 393 -13.14 7.47 23.74
CA TYR A 393 -13.78 6.44 22.92
C TYR A 393 -15.31 6.50 22.96
N GLY A 394 -15.90 7.27 23.89
CA GLY A 394 -17.36 7.47 23.97
C GLY A 394 -17.88 8.53 23.00
N ARG A 395 -17.01 9.32 22.36
CA ARG A 395 -17.39 10.41 21.46
C ARG A 395 -17.10 10.02 20.01
N ILE A 396 -18.15 9.82 19.21
CA ILE A 396 -18.02 9.60 17.77
C ILE A 396 -17.73 10.92 17.05
N ILE A 397 -16.61 10.97 16.33
CA ILE A 397 -16.21 12.12 15.50
C ILE A 397 -16.58 11.88 14.04
N CYS A 398 -16.30 10.68 13.50
CA CYS A 398 -16.66 10.33 12.14
C CYS A 398 -17.89 9.41 12.13
N ARG A 399 -19.08 9.97 11.88
CA ARG A 399 -20.33 9.19 11.89
C ARG A 399 -20.41 8.11 10.81
N CYS A 400 -19.94 8.39 9.59
CA CYS A 400 -20.08 7.45 8.46
C CYS A 400 -19.19 6.21 8.63
N GLU A 401 -18.04 6.34 9.27
CA GLU A 401 -17.11 5.23 9.54
C GLU A 401 -17.11 4.77 11.00
N GLN A 402 -17.91 5.43 11.85
CA GLN A 402 -18.03 5.22 13.29
C GLN A 402 -16.70 5.34 14.06
N VAL A 403 -15.88 6.33 13.70
CA VAL A 403 -14.58 6.59 14.33
C VAL A 403 -14.74 7.53 15.53
N THR A 404 -14.15 7.15 16.65
CA THR A 404 -14.15 7.87 17.93
C THR A 404 -13.07 8.95 18.03
N GLU A 405 -13.20 9.88 18.99
CA GLU A 405 -12.11 10.80 19.37
C GLU A 405 -10.89 10.01 19.87
N GLY A 406 -11.11 8.93 20.62
CA GLY A 406 -10.06 8.03 21.12
C GLY A 406 -9.18 7.44 20.01
N GLU A 407 -9.79 6.89 18.96
CA GLU A 407 -9.06 6.35 17.79
C GLU A 407 -8.25 7.43 17.05
N ILE A 408 -8.80 8.65 16.94
CA ILE A 408 -8.10 9.79 16.32
C ILE A 408 -6.89 10.19 17.16
N LEU A 409 -7.04 10.31 18.48
CA LEU A 409 -5.95 10.64 19.38
C LEU A 409 -4.87 9.57 19.39
N GLU A 410 -5.23 8.28 19.34
CA GLU A 410 -4.26 7.19 19.18
C GLU A 410 -3.48 7.34 17.87
N ALA A 411 -4.16 7.61 16.75
CA ALA A 411 -3.51 7.81 15.45
C ALA A 411 -2.52 8.99 15.43
N ILE A 412 -2.78 10.04 16.21
CA ILE A 412 -1.89 11.20 16.33
C ILE A 412 -0.68 10.88 17.22
N ARG A 413 -0.87 10.12 18.30
CA ARG A 413 0.17 9.88 19.32
C ARG A 413 1.07 8.68 19.00
N ARG A 414 0.55 7.69 18.27
CA ARG A 414 1.22 6.40 18.05
C ARG A 414 2.20 6.46 16.89
N ASN A 415 3.31 5.72 16.98
CA ASN A 415 4.30 5.62 15.91
C ASN A 415 3.77 4.95 14.64
N PRO A 416 4.05 5.49 13.44
CA PRO A 416 4.43 6.88 13.20
C PRO A 416 3.23 7.81 13.41
N ALA A 417 3.43 8.92 14.12
CA ALA A 417 2.38 9.89 14.45
C ALA A 417 1.76 10.51 13.18
N ALA A 418 0.43 10.55 13.09
CA ALA A 418 -0.25 11.27 12.01
C ALA A 418 0.10 12.77 12.04
N ALA A 419 0.58 13.31 10.92
CA ALA A 419 0.94 14.72 10.80
C ALA A 419 -0.22 15.61 10.31
N ASP A 420 -1.20 15.04 9.61
CA ASP A 420 -2.24 15.79 8.91
C ASP A 420 -3.56 15.00 8.84
N LEU A 421 -4.58 15.62 8.26
CA LEU A 421 -5.93 15.04 8.15
C LEU A 421 -5.92 13.68 7.41
N ASP A 422 -5.21 13.59 6.29
CA ASP A 422 -5.12 12.34 5.52
C ASP A 422 -4.27 11.28 6.25
N GLY A 423 -3.34 11.68 7.11
CA GLY A 423 -2.58 10.80 8.00
C GLY A 423 -3.48 10.15 9.06
N VAL A 424 -4.42 10.92 9.63
CA VAL A 424 -5.47 10.37 10.51
C VAL A 424 -6.40 9.46 9.71
N LYS A 425 -6.81 9.88 8.51
CA LYS A 425 -7.63 9.08 7.59
C LYS A 425 -7.00 7.71 7.30
N ARG A 426 -5.72 7.65 6.96
CA ARG A 426 -5.02 6.37 6.66
C ARG A 426 -4.90 5.42 7.86
N ARG A 427 -5.00 5.93 9.09
CA ARG A 427 -4.89 5.14 10.33
C ARG A 427 -6.23 4.72 10.93
N THR A 428 -7.29 5.49 10.67
CA THR A 428 -8.58 5.33 11.36
C THR A 428 -9.76 5.15 10.41
N ARG A 429 -9.55 5.40 9.11
CA ARG A 429 -10.57 5.55 8.08
C ARG A 429 -11.49 6.77 8.22
N SER A 430 -11.23 7.69 9.16
CA SER A 430 -12.03 8.91 9.28
C SER A 430 -12.09 9.67 7.95
N GLY A 431 -13.30 9.99 7.48
CA GLY A 431 -13.52 10.69 6.21
C GLY A 431 -13.35 9.81 4.96
N MET A 432 -13.28 8.47 5.09
CA MET A 432 -13.29 7.54 3.94
C MET A 432 -14.69 7.05 3.56
N GLY A 433 -15.69 7.25 4.41
CA GLY A 433 -17.09 6.92 4.11
C GLY A 433 -17.77 7.96 3.23
N ARG A 434 -19.06 7.76 2.93
CA ARG A 434 -19.87 8.58 1.99
C ARG A 434 -19.65 10.10 2.01
N CYS A 435 -19.51 10.73 3.19
CA CYS A 435 -19.35 12.19 3.28
C CYS A 435 -17.96 12.70 2.90
N GLN A 436 -16.98 11.82 2.66
CA GLN A 436 -15.60 12.14 2.28
C GLN A 436 -14.90 13.14 3.21
N GLY A 437 -15.29 13.16 4.49
CA GLY A 437 -14.72 14.05 5.51
C GLY A 437 -15.48 15.35 5.73
N GLY A 438 -16.59 15.60 5.01
CA GLY A 438 -17.34 16.86 5.07
C GLY A 438 -17.90 17.25 6.44
N PHE A 439 -18.03 16.31 7.38
CA PHE A 439 -18.53 16.59 8.75
C PHE A 439 -17.48 16.44 9.85
N CYS A 440 -16.48 15.57 9.67
CA CYS A 440 -15.53 15.25 10.72
C CYS A 440 -14.21 16.00 10.58
N SER A 441 -13.90 16.56 9.41
CA SER A 441 -12.60 17.20 9.14
C SER A 441 -12.27 18.30 10.13
N THR A 442 -13.18 19.23 10.39
CA THR A 442 -12.97 20.34 11.34
C THR A 442 -12.61 19.84 12.74
N PHE A 443 -13.35 18.88 13.28
CA PHE A 443 -13.05 18.29 14.59
C PHE A 443 -11.70 17.59 14.62
N ILE A 444 -11.34 16.84 13.56
CA ILE A 444 -10.04 16.19 13.47
C ILE A 444 -8.92 17.23 13.40
N THR A 445 -9.13 18.33 12.67
CA THR A 445 -8.19 19.45 12.57
C THR A 445 -7.97 20.11 13.94
N GLU A 446 -9.03 20.32 14.72
CA GLU A 446 -8.92 20.82 16.10
C GLU A 446 -8.10 19.88 16.99
N LEU A 447 -8.33 18.57 16.89
CA LEU A 447 -7.58 17.56 17.64
C LEU A 447 -6.10 17.55 17.24
N LEU A 448 -5.81 17.58 15.94
CA LEU A 448 -4.44 17.66 15.42
C LEU A 448 -3.72 18.92 15.92
N ALA A 449 -4.35 20.10 15.78
CA ALA A 449 -3.79 21.37 16.24
C ALA A 449 -3.48 21.33 17.74
N ARG A 450 -4.42 20.81 18.55
CA ARG A 450 -4.25 20.65 19.99
C ARG A 450 -3.08 19.72 20.33
N GLU A 451 -3.01 18.55 19.73
CA GLU A 451 -1.99 17.53 20.04
C GLU A 451 -0.60 17.88 19.48
N GLN A 452 -0.53 18.65 18.40
CA GLN A 452 0.74 19.10 17.82
C GLN A 452 1.21 20.45 18.36
N HIS A 453 0.41 21.11 19.21
CA HIS A 453 0.67 22.44 19.77
C HIS A 453 0.91 23.52 18.69
N VAL A 454 0.08 23.51 17.65
CA VAL A 454 0.11 24.47 16.54
C VAL A 454 -1.25 25.12 16.34
N ASP A 455 -1.31 26.23 15.60
CA ASP A 455 -2.59 26.86 15.27
C ASP A 455 -3.41 25.99 14.31
N PHE A 456 -4.74 26.09 14.42
CA PHE A 456 -5.68 25.38 13.54
C PHE A 456 -5.38 25.58 12.04
N GLY A 457 -4.95 26.80 11.67
CA GLY A 457 -4.63 27.15 10.28
C GLY A 457 -3.33 26.53 9.74
N GLU A 458 -2.49 25.97 10.60
CA GLU A 458 -1.25 25.30 10.19
C GLU A 458 -1.48 23.84 9.78
N ILE A 459 -2.56 23.23 10.24
CA ILE A 459 -2.91 21.86 9.88
C ILE A 459 -3.30 21.79 8.39
N THR A 460 -2.68 20.85 7.69
CA THR A 460 -2.91 20.60 6.27
C THR A 460 -3.79 19.39 6.05
N LYS A 461 -4.29 19.23 4.83
CA LYS A 461 -5.01 18.02 4.42
C LYS A 461 -4.05 16.84 4.24
N CYS A 462 -2.96 17.06 3.52
CA CYS A 462 -2.02 16.02 3.08
C CYS A 462 -0.63 16.58 2.76
N GLY A 463 -0.09 17.47 3.60
CA GLY A 463 1.24 18.06 3.41
C GLY A 463 1.25 19.40 2.68
N LYS A 464 2.44 19.82 2.23
CA LYS A 464 2.73 21.19 1.80
C LYS A 464 1.83 21.64 0.64
N GLY A 465 1.20 22.81 0.81
CA GLY A 465 0.28 23.41 -0.17
C GLY A 465 -1.20 23.06 0.03
N SER A 466 -1.53 22.09 0.89
CA SER A 466 -2.91 21.64 1.12
C SER A 466 -3.56 22.27 2.36
N LYS A 467 -3.51 23.60 2.48
CA LYS A 467 -4.09 24.33 3.63
C LYS A 467 -5.60 24.11 3.72
N LEU A 468 -6.09 23.76 4.92
CA LEU A 468 -7.52 23.60 5.19
C LEU A 468 -8.21 24.94 5.51
N SER A 469 -7.46 25.88 6.07
CA SER A 469 -7.92 27.23 6.41
C SER A 469 -6.89 28.25 5.94
N LEU A 470 -7.36 29.37 5.38
CA LEU A 470 -6.51 30.48 4.94
C LEU A 470 -6.34 31.55 6.02
N GLY A 471 -7.12 31.48 7.11
CA GLY A 471 -7.08 32.43 8.21
C GLY A 471 -8.43 32.54 8.91
N LYS A 472 -8.51 33.37 9.95
CA LYS A 472 -9.78 33.64 10.64
C LYS A 472 -10.67 34.53 9.76
N THR A 473 -11.97 34.35 9.91
CA THR A 473 -12.96 35.21 9.23
C THR A 473 -12.67 36.68 9.56
N LYS A 474 -12.62 37.54 8.53
CA LYS A 474 -12.30 38.99 8.59
C LYS A 474 -10.81 39.37 8.74
N GLU A 475 -9.89 38.41 8.82
CA GLU A 475 -8.43 38.68 8.84
C GLU A 475 -7.76 38.44 7.48
N VAL A 476 -8.35 37.61 6.61
CA VAL A 476 -7.82 37.32 5.27
C VAL A 476 -8.14 38.48 4.32
N ARG A 477 -7.15 39.33 4.02
CA ARG A 477 -7.23 40.29 2.91
C ARG A 477 -6.84 39.58 1.61
N GLN A 478 -7.68 39.70 0.58
CA GLN A 478 -7.50 39.07 -0.73
C GLN A 478 -6.19 39.47 -1.39
#